data_AF-A0A2T3IL73-F1
#
_entry.id   AF-A0A2T3IL73-F1
#
_cell.length_a   1.000
_cell.length_b   1.000
_cell.length_c   1.000
_cell.angle_alpha   90.00
_cell.angle_beta   90.00
_cell.angle_gamma   90.00
#
_symmetry.space_group_name_H-M   'P 1'
#
loop_
_entity.id
_entity.type
_entity.pdbx_description
1 polymer ?
#
loop_
_entity_poly.entity_id
_entity_poly.type
_entity_poly.pdbx_seq_one_letter_code
_entity_poly.pdbx_strand_id
1 'polypeptide(L)'
;MHASVHYSQTIQPLTINTHIDNNYPIQLQLLFNVINCYDDIGLVTGWYQYDKYKVRMPLLGIYNYQFITLYRFDAVQHQRLLTQFKDHPSQLTTLENNSSFIEKFEFVNRWKQPNGAWLPFSGKWTNGTKTLNVNPFNMDSITDQAQNHYNLVITSSHRTTTSLDLLTQLGLASEYQITNGNIACPELSLAVANIKKNTQGWKIKLDYNVGLRRCAGSHAGYYNLQLDQQFKMISNQHVLVEQCSMGQ
;
A
#
# COMPACT_ATOMS: atom_id res chain seq x y z
N MET A 1 25.89 -12.16 13.98
CA MET A 1 24.84 -12.36 12.95
C MET A 1 23.57 -11.74 13.49
N HIS A 2 22.84 -11.04 12.63
CA HIS A 2 21.58 -10.40 12.95
C HIS A 2 20.53 -10.86 11.95
N ALA A 3 19.28 -11.01 12.39
CA ALA A 3 18.16 -11.34 11.53
C ALA A 3 16.96 -10.46 11.93
N SER A 4 16.27 -9.91 10.94
CA SER A 4 15.08 -9.08 11.14
C SER A 4 14.04 -9.39 10.06
N VAL A 5 12.77 -9.19 10.39
CA VAL A 5 11.70 -9.21 9.40
C VAL A 5 11.51 -7.78 8.88
N HIS A 6 11.54 -7.63 7.57
CA HIS A 6 11.27 -6.37 6.87
C HIS A 6 9.95 -6.53 6.13
N TYR A 7 8.96 -5.75 6.56
CA TYR A 7 7.70 -5.60 5.84
C TYR A 7 7.83 -4.48 4.81
N SER A 8 7.33 -4.72 3.60
CA SER A 8 7.08 -3.68 2.60
C SER A 8 5.83 -4.03 1.79
N GLN A 9 5.24 -3.02 1.17
CA GLN A 9 4.16 -3.19 0.22
C GLN A 9 4.53 -2.54 -1.09
N THR A 10 4.25 -3.23 -2.20
CA THR A 10 4.42 -2.69 -3.55
C THR A 10 3.05 -2.54 -4.19
N ILE A 11 2.77 -1.38 -4.74
CA ILE A 11 1.57 -1.13 -5.54
C ILE A 11 2.04 -0.77 -6.95
N GLN A 12 1.50 -1.45 -7.95
CA GLN A 12 1.85 -1.16 -9.34
C GLN A 12 1.33 0.23 -9.75
N PRO A 13 2.09 1.00 -10.54
CA PRO A 13 1.60 2.26 -11.07
C PRO A 13 0.37 2.05 -11.95
N LEU A 14 -0.70 2.77 -11.66
CA LEU A 14 -1.92 2.78 -12.44
C LEU A 14 -1.79 3.77 -13.58
N THR A 15 -1.96 3.30 -14.82
CA THR A 15 -2.00 4.17 -16.01
C THR A 15 -3.45 4.37 -16.45
N ILE A 16 -3.88 5.63 -16.53
CA ILE A 16 -5.24 6.03 -16.89
C ILE A 16 -5.16 6.90 -18.12
N ASN A 17 -5.89 6.53 -19.17
CA ASN A 17 -6.11 7.39 -20.32
C ASN A 17 -7.54 7.94 -20.24
N THR A 18 -7.69 9.26 -20.20
CA THR A 18 -8.98 9.92 -20.05
C THR A 18 -9.00 11.26 -20.78
N HIS A 19 -10.11 12.00 -20.70
CA HIS A 19 -10.28 13.29 -21.34
C HIS A 19 -10.78 14.32 -20.33
N ILE A 20 -10.23 15.54 -20.39
CA ILE A 20 -10.87 16.72 -19.82
C ILE A 20 -11.86 17.25 -20.86
N ASP A 21 -13.10 17.50 -20.44
CA ASP A 21 -14.17 18.09 -21.25
C ASP A 21 -14.42 17.36 -22.58
N ASN A 22 -14.22 16.03 -22.60
CA ASN A 22 -14.24 15.15 -23.78
C ASN A 22 -13.26 15.48 -24.93
N ASN A 23 -12.58 16.63 -24.89
CA ASN A 23 -11.82 17.16 -26.01
C ASN A 23 -10.30 17.14 -25.79
N TYR A 24 -9.86 17.09 -24.53
CA TYR A 24 -8.46 17.17 -24.17
C TYR A 24 -7.98 15.83 -23.64
N PRO A 25 -7.41 14.96 -24.49
CA PRO A 25 -6.89 13.68 -24.06
C PRO A 25 -5.71 13.90 -23.11
N ILE A 26 -5.76 13.20 -21.99
CA ILE A 26 -4.74 13.19 -20.95
C ILE A 26 -4.41 11.76 -20.56
N GLN A 27 -3.17 11.55 -20.17
CA GLN A 27 -2.73 10.34 -19.51
C GLN A 27 -2.27 10.68 -18.09
N LEU A 28 -2.74 9.89 -17.11
CA LEU A 28 -2.24 9.90 -15.74
C LEU A 28 -1.47 8.63 -15.48
N GLN A 29 -0.37 8.74 -14.74
CA GLN A 29 0.30 7.60 -14.12
C GLN A 29 0.39 7.87 -12.62
N LEU A 30 -0.34 7.06 -11.85
CA LEU A 30 -0.52 7.25 -10.41
C LEU A 30 0.11 6.09 -9.65
N LEU A 31 0.83 6.42 -8.58
CA LEU A 31 1.40 5.49 -7.63
C LEU A 31 0.77 5.75 -6.27
N PHE A 32 0.20 4.71 -5.68
CA PHE A 32 -0.44 4.77 -4.38
C PHE A 32 0.55 4.29 -3.32
N ASN A 33 0.63 5.01 -2.21
CA ASN A 33 1.38 4.62 -1.03
C ASN A 33 0.41 4.57 0.15
N VAL A 34 0.41 3.45 0.85
CA VAL A 34 -0.44 3.26 2.02
C VAL A 34 0.21 3.96 3.20
N ILE A 35 -0.55 4.88 3.79
CA ILE A 35 -0.08 5.82 4.81
C ILE A 35 -0.75 5.49 6.14
N ASN A 36 -2.07 5.28 6.13
CA ASN A 36 -2.81 4.92 7.33
C ASN A 36 -3.96 3.96 7.01
N CYS A 37 -3.84 2.74 7.53
CA CYS A 37 -4.82 1.67 7.33
C CYS A 37 -6.13 1.85 8.10
N TYR A 38 -6.15 2.66 9.17
CA TYR A 38 -7.34 2.83 10.01
C TYR A 38 -8.34 3.81 9.40
N ASP A 39 -7.84 4.81 8.69
CA ASP A 39 -8.65 5.88 8.10
C ASP A 39 -8.86 5.68 6.59
N ASP A 40 -8.35 4.58 6.02
CA ASP A 40 -8.36 4.28 4.58
C ASP A 40 -7.78 5.43 3.73
N ILE A 41 -6.82 6.19 4.29
CA ILE A 41 -6.19 7.33 3.62
C ILE A 41 -4.81 6.93 3.09
N GLY A 42 -4.65 7.08 1.78
CA GLY A 42 -3.40 6.84 1.06
C GLY A 42 -2.87 8.12 0.41
N LEU A 43 -1.53 8.21 0.33
CA LEU A 43 -0.85 9.21 -0.48
C LEU A 43 -0.80 8.73 -1.92
N VAL A 44 -1.19 9.61 -2.84
CA VAL A 44 -1.05 9.36 -4.28
C VAL A 44 0.05 10.28 -4.80
N THR A 45 1.03 9.72 -5.49
CA THR A 45 2.01 10.48 -6.26
C THR A 45 1.91 10.09 -7.72
N GLY A 46 2.44 10.91 -8.61
CA GLY A 46 2.42 10.56 -10.02
C GLY A 46 2.64 11.75 -10.92
N TRP A 47 2.13 11.63 -12.13
CA TRP A 47 2.10 12.72 -13.08
C TRP A 47 0.88 12.59 -13.98
N TYR A 48 0.50 13.70 -14.59
CA TYR A 48 -0.36 13.67 -15.76
C TYR A 48 0.31 14.41 -16.92
N GLN A 49 -0.07 14.06 -18.14
CA GLN A 49 0.38 14.73 -19.35
C GLN A 49 -0.81 14.96 -20.27
N TYR A 50 -0.80 16.10 -20.95
CA TYR A 50 -1.62 16.28 -22.14
C TYR A 50 -0.92 15.60 -23.32
N ASP A 51 -1.66 14.77 -24.07
CA ASP A 51 -1.08 13.99 -25.16
C ASP A 51 -0.39 14.87 -26.22
N LYS A 52 -0.95 16.06 -26.46
CA LYS A 52 -0.41 17.03 -27.43
C LYS A 52 0.97 17.56 -27.03
N TYR A 53 1.20 17.80 -25.74
CA TYR A 53 2.39 18.50 -25.26
C TYR A 53 3.47 17.55 -24.71
N LYS A 54 3.10 16.31 -24.34
CA LYS A 54 4.00 15.28 -23.79
C LYS A 54 4.86 15.75 -22.61
N VAL A 55 4.45 16.82 -21.92
CA VAL A 55 5.09 17.30 -20.70
C VAL A 55 4.41 16.64 -19.51
N ARG A 56 5.19 15.93 -18.69
CA ARG A 56 4.72 15.32 -17.45
C ARG A 56 4.65 16.37 -16.35
N MET A 57 3.47 16.55 -15.80
CA MET A 57 3.17 17.49 -14.74
C MET A 57 3.00 16.70 -13.45
N PRO A 58 3.81 16.96 -12.42
CA PRO A 58 3.82 16.14 -11.22
C PRO A 58 2.53 16.34 -10.42
N LEU A 59 2.01 15.24 -9.89
CA LEU A 59 0.80 15.18 -9.09
C LEU A 59 1.10 14.66 -7.70
N LEU A 60 0.44 15.27 -6.72
CA LEU A 60 0.43 14.87 -5.33
C LEU A 60 -1.01 14.83 -4.87
N GLY A 61 -1.44 13.78 -4.17
CA GLY A 61 -2.85 13.62 -3.88
C GLY A 61 -3.14 12.75 -2.69
N ILE A 62 -4.42 12.71 -2.37
CA ILE A 62 -5.00 11.86 -1.35
C ILE A 62 -5.94 10.90 -2.05
N TYR A 63 -5.89 9.65 -1.64
CA TYR A 63 -6.88 8.65 -1.97
C TYR A 63 -7.56 8.20 -0.68
N ASN A 64 -8.87 8.06 -0.72
CA ASN A 64 -9.57 7.09 0.09
C ASN A 64 -10.51 6.28 -0.79
N TYR A 65 -11.11 5.23 -0.24
CA TYR A 65 -11.97 4.31 -0.98
C TYR A 65 -13.06 4.99 -1.84
N GLN A 66 -13.54 6.17 -1.43
CA GLN A 66 -14.61 6.89 -2.09
C GLN A 66 -14.13 7.97 -3.06
N PHE A 67 -12.93 8.52 -2.87
CA PHE A 67 -12.43 9.63 -3.68
C PHE A 67 -10.92 9.65 -3.87
N ILE A 68 -10.49 10.15 -5.03
CA ILE A 68 -9.11 10.55 -5.29
C ILE A 68 -9.10 12.04 -5.56
N THR A 69 -8.30 12.77 -4.79
CA THR A 69 -8.02 14.18 -5.05
C THR A 69 -6.55 14.35 -5.38
N LEU A 70 -6.24 14.82 -6.59
CA LEU A 70 -4.87 15.05 -7.06
C LEU A 70 -4.65 16.55 -7.26
N TYR A 71 -3.48 17.02 -6.86
CA TYR A 71 -3.07 18.40 -6.94
C TYR A 71 -1.78 18.52 -7.73
N ARG A 72 -1.74 19.54 -8.58
CA ARG A 72 -0.51 20.05 -9.16
C ARG A 72 -0.12 21.31 -8.40
N PHE A 73 1.13 21.37 -7.99
CA PHE A 73 1.76 22.56 -7.40
C PHE A 73 2.90 23.05 -8.29
N ASP A 74 3.47 24.21 -7.96
CA ASP A 74 4.80 24.56 -8.46
C ASP A 74 5.86 23.57 -7.92
N ALA A 75 7.03 23.55 -8.55
CA ALA A 75 8.05 22.56 -8.25
C ALA A 75 8.57 22.62 -6.80
N VAL A 76 8.68 23.82 -6.23
CA VAL A 76 9.21 24.04 -4.88
C VAL A 76 8.19 23.54 -3.85
N GLN A 77 6.94 23.96 -4.01
CA GLN A 77 5.85 23.54 -3.12
C GLN A 77 5.57 22.04 -3.23
N HIS A 78 5.62 21.47 -4.44
CA HIS A 78 5.44 20.03 -4.66
C HIS A 78 6.49 19.24 -3.88
N GLN A 79 7.78 19.57 -4.00
CA GLN A 79 8.83 18.85 -3.29
C GLN A 79 8.73 19.00 -1.77
N ARG A 80 8.41 20.20 -1.29
CA ARG A 80 8.20 20.46 0.14
C ARG A 80 7.12 19.56 0.72
N LEU A 81 5.95 19.53 0.07
CA LEU A 81 4.81 18.71 0.51
C LEU A 81 5.09 17.21 0.39
N LEU A 82 5.73 16.78 -0.71
CA LEU A 82 6.09 15.39 -0.91
C LEU A 82 7.02 14.88 0.21
N THR A 83 8.03 15.68 0.58
CA THR A 83 8.94 15.36 1.69
C THR A 83 8.18 15.32 3.00
N GLN A 84 7.38 16.35 3.30
CA GLN A 84 6.56 16.43 4.50
C GLN A 84 5.66 15.19 4.68
N PHE A 85 4.97 14.75 3.63
CA PHE A 85 4.04 13.61 3.74
C PHE A 85 4.73 12.24 3.72
N LYS A 86 5.96 12.14 3.20
CA LYS A 86 6.78 10.95 3.36
C LYS A 86 7.28 10.78 4.79
N ASP A 87 7.67 11.87 5.43
CA ASP A 87 8.20 11.85 6.80
C ASP A 87 7.09 11.85 7.86
N HIS A 88 5.98 12.53 7.56
CA HIS A 88 4.81 12.66 8.42
C HIS A 88 3.49 12.31 7.70
N PRO A 89 3.30 11.02 7.34
CA PRO A 89 2.06 10.44 6.82
C PRO A 89 0.75 10.96 7.45
N SER A 90 0.72 11.13 8.77
CA SER A 90 -0.47 11.59 9.51
C SER A 90 -0.93 13.01 9.18
N GLN A 91 -0.09 13.82 8.52
CA GLN A 91 -0.43 15.18 8.11
C GLN A 91 -1.07 15.25 6.73
N LEU A 92 -1.28 14.11 6.07
CA LEU A 92 -1.75 14.07 4.68
C LEU A 92 -3.08 14.82 4.47
N THR A 93 -4.02 14.75 5.42
CA THR A 93 -5.32 15.45 5.36
C THR A 93 -5.19 16.98 5.30
N THR A 94 -4.06 17.56 5.70
CA THR A 94 -3.80 19.00 5.54
C THR A 94 -3.77 19.44 4.07
N LEU A 95 -3.54 18.50 3.12
CA LEU A 95 -3.56 18.79 1.70
C LEU A 95 -4.96 19.19 1.19
N GLU A 96 -6.03 18.70 1.82
CA GLU A 96 -7.42 19.01 1.43
C GLU A 96 -7.71 20.52 1.53
N ASN A 97 -7.09 21.18 2.51
CA ASN A 97 -7.25 22.60 2.79
C ASN A 97 -6.22 23.49 2.07
N ASN A 98 -5.33 22.91 1.25
CA ASN A 98 -4.30 23.68 0.57
C ASN A 98 -4.89 24.43 -0.64
N SER A 99 -4.88 25.76 -0.60
CA SER A 99 -5.38 26.61 -1.68
C SER A 99 -4.32 27.00 -2.72
N SER A 100 -3.05 26.64 -2.50
CA SER A 100 -1.92 27.03 -3.36
C SER A 100 -1.71 26.10 -4.57
N PHE A 101 -2.69 25.27 -4.92
CA PHE A 101 -2.58 24.40 -6.10
C PHE A 101 -2.75 25.21 -7.40
N ILE A 102 -2.07 24.75 -8.45
CA ILE A 102 -2.22 25.26 -9.82
C ILE A 102 -3.40 24.56 -10.50
N GLU A 103 -3.48 23.24 -10.34
CA GLU A 103 -4.57 22.41 -10.86
C GLU A 103 -4.97 21.36 -9.84
N LYS A 104 -6.25 20.97 -9.86
CA LYS A 104 -6.85 19.96 -9.00
C LYS A 104 -7.69 19.01 -9.84
N PHE A 105 -7.50 17.71 -9.65
CA PHE A 105 -8.39 16.67 -10.13
C PHE A 105 -9.16 16.08 -8.95
N GLU A 106 -10.46 15.87 -9.11
CA GLU A 106 -11.33 15.24 -8.12
C GLU A 106 -12.06 14.09 -8.81
N PHE A 107 -11.79 12.87 -8.39
CA PHE A 107 -12.48 11.67 -8.85
C PHE A 107 -13.30 11.08 -7.71
N VAL A 108 -14.55 10.75 -7.99
CA VAL A 108 -15.47 10.12 -7.04
C VAL A 108 -15.80 8.73 -7.55
N ASN A 109 -15.62 7.74 -6.69
CA ASN A 109 -15.95 6.35 -6.94
C ASN A 109 -17.47 6.16 -7.05
N ARG A 110 -17.92 5.06 -7.68
CA ARG A 110 -19.34 4.71 -7.71
C ARG A 110 -19.85 4.48 -6.30
N TRP A 111 -21.05 4.96 -6.01
CA TRP A 111 -21.68 4.81 -4.71
C TRP A 111 -23.05 4.15 -4.86
N LYS A 112 -23.31 3.10 -4.06
CA LYS A 112 -24.63 2.47 -3.99
C LYS A 112 -25.51 3.27 -3.04
N GLN A 113 -26.52 3.90 -3.62
CA GLN A 113 -27.55 4.62 -2.89
C GLN A 113 -28.38 3.66 -2.00
N PRO A 114 -28.99 4.14 -0.91
CA PRO A 114 -29.86 3.33 -0.04
C PRO A 114 -31.02 2.65 -0.77
N ASN A 115 -31.49 3.24 -1.87
CA ASN A 115 -32.53 2.69 -2.74
C ASN A 115 -32.02 1.56 -3.67
N GLY A 116 -30.74 1.21 -3.60
CA GLY A 116 -30.10 0.16 -4.40
C GLY A 116 -29.49 0.62 -5.72
N ALA A 117 -29.73 1.85 -6.17
CA ALA A 117 -29.15 2.39 -7.41
C ALA A 117 -27.67 2.72 -7.24
N TRP A 118 -26.87 2.57 -8.30
CA TRP A 118 -25.47 2.97 -8.31
C TRP A 118 -25.32 4.33 -8.99
N LEU A 119 -24.70 5.28 -8.29
CA LEU A 119 -24.20 6.50 -8.93
C LEU A 119 -22.98 6.16 -9.80
N PRO A 120 -22.87 6.74 -11.01
CA PRO A 120 -21.71 6.52 -11.84
C PRO A 120 -20.48 7.15 -11.20
N PHE A 121 -19.31 6.70 -11.63
CA PHE A 121 -18.06 7.41 -11.37
C PHE A 121 -18.17 8.86 -11.90
N SER A 122 -17.48 9.80 -11.26
CA SER A 122 -17.39 11.17 -11.76
C SER A 122 -15.99 11.74 -11.59
N GLY A 123 -15.63 12.69 -12.45
CA GLY A 123 -14.34 13.35 -12.43
C GLY A 123 -14.49 14.84 -12.71
N LYS A 124 -13.70 15.66 -12.03
CA LYS A 124 -13.60 17.10 -12.27
C LYS A 124 -12.14 17.52 -12.30
N TRP A 125 -11.85 18.53 -13.11
CA TRP A 125 -10.58 19.23 -13.15
C TRP A 125 -10.83 20.72 -12.93
N THR A 126 -10.00 21.36 -12.11
CA THR A 126 -10.09 22.78 -11.80
C THR A 126 -8.71 23.42 -11.82
N ASN A 127 -8.56 24.61 -12.40
CA ASN A 127 -7.31 25.37 -12.42
C ASN A 127 -7.41 26.76 -11.73
N GLY A 128 -8.32 26.86 -10.75
CA GLY A 128 -8.66 28.10 -10.05
C GLY A 128 -9.59 29.05 -10.82
N THR A 129 -9.61 29.01 -12.15
CA THR A 129 -10.47 29.89 -12.98
C THR A 129 -11.61 29.16 -13.68
N LYS A 130 -11.40 27.88 -14.00
CA LYS A 130 -12.35 27.04 -14.72
C LYS A 130 -12.46 25.70 -14.04
N THR A 131 -13.66 25.14 -14.05
CA THR A 131 -13.93 23.75 -13.71
C THR A 131 -14.49 23.04 -14.95
N LEU A 132 -13.94 21.87 -15.25
CA LEU A 132 -14.36 21.02 -16.37
C LEU A 132 -14.60 19.60 -15.86
N ASN A 133 -15.45 18.86 -16.57
CA ASN A 133 -15.62 17.44 -16.32
C ASN A 133 -14.38 16.68 -16.80
N VAL A 134 -14.06 15.60 -16.11
CA VAL A 134 -13.05 14.63 -16.54
C VAL A 134 -13.75 13.30 -16.67
N ASN A 135 -13.50 12.59 -17.77
CA ASN A 135 -14.10 11.28 -17.93
C ASN A 135 -13.59 10.38 -16.79
N PRO A 136 -14.50 9.74 -16.05
CA PRO A 136 -14.09 8.93 -14.92
C PRO A 136 -13.39 7.65 -15.40
N PHE A 137 -12.68 7.01 -14.48
CA PHE A 137 -12.09 5.70 -14.68
C PHE A 137 -12.52 4.75 -13.55
N ASN A 138 -12.40 3.44 -13.79
CA ASN A 138 -12.75 2.46 -12.78
C ASN A 138 -11.73 2.51 -11.62
N MET A 139 -12.22 2.79 -10.42
CA MET A 139 -11.43 2.86 -9.20
C MET A 139 -11.46 1.56 -8.37
N ASP A 140 -12.30 0.58 -8.73
CA ASP A 140 -12.50 -0.64 -7.93
C ASP A 140 -11.22 -1.48 -7.84
N SER A 141 -10.39 -1.49 -8.88
CA SER A 141 -9.21 -2.36 -8.97
C SER A 141 -7.89 -1.68 -8.60
N ILE A 142 -7.93 -0.45 -8.07
CA ILE A 142 -6.71 0.29 -7.68
C ILE A 142 -5.95 -0.45 -6.59
N THR A 143 -6.69 -1.06 -5.67
CA THR A 143 -6.14 -1.72 -4.49
C THR A 143 -5.86 -3.19 -4.69
N ASP A 144 -6.46 -3.82 -5.72
CA ASP A 144 -6.27 -5.24 -6.05
C ASP A 144 -4.85 -5.56 -6.53
N GLN A 145 -4.03 -4.53 -6.75
CA GLN A 145 -2.64 -4.65 -7.21
C GLN A 145 -1.61 -4.47 -6.10
N ALA A 146 -2.04 -4.27 -4.85
CA ALA A 146 -1.13 -4.21 -3.72
C ALA A 146 -0.58 -5.59 -3.39
N GLN A 147 0.74 -5.69 -3.29
CA GLN A 147 1.44 -6.90 -2.88
C GLN A 147 2.24 -6.66 -1.61
N ASN A 148 1.95 -7.43 -0.57
CA ASN A 148 2.70 -7.41 0.67
C ASN A 148 3.92 -8.32 0.56
N HIS A 149 5.02 -7.88 1.15
CA HIS A 149 6.29 -8.61 1.18
C HIS A 149 6.79 -8.68 2.61
N TYR A 150 7.02 -9.90 3.09
CA TYR A 150 7.67 -10.17 4.38
C TYR A 150 8.99 -10.84 4.14
N ASN A 151 10.07 -10.08 4.28
CA ASN A 151 11.41 -10.58 4.03
C ASN A 151 12.15 -10.82 5.33
N LEU A 152 12.62 -12.05 5.55
CA LEU A 152 13.63 -12.32 6.58
C LEU A 152 14.99 -11.90 6.05
N VAL A 153 15.50 -10.79 6.57
CA VAL A 153 16.80 -10.23 6.21
C VAL A 153 17.83 -10.69 7.22
N ILE A 154 18.85 -11.42 6.75
CA ILE A 154 19.93 -11.94 7.57
C ILE A 154 21.23 -11.25 7.19
N THR A 155 21.86 -10.60 8.16
CA THR A 155 23.15 -9.92 8.01
C THR A 155 24.22 -10.56 8.88
N SER A 156 25.43 -10.66 8.34
CA SER A 156 26.59 -11.22 9.03
C SER A 156 27.84 -10.43 8.67
N SER A 157 28.73 -10.25 9.65
CA SER A 157 29.92 -9.39 9.53
C SER A 157 30.86 -9.75 8.36
N HIS A 158 30.75 -10.97 7.83
CA HIS A 158 31.63 -11.51 6.80
C HIS A 158 30.89 -12.15 5.62
N ARG A 159 29.57 -11.91 5.49
CA ARG A 159 28.77 -12.45 4.37
C ARG A 159 27.83 -11.40 3.83
N THR A 160 27.54 -11.52 2.54
CA THR A 160 26.50 -10.74 1.87
C THR A 160 25.16 -10.93 2.58
N THR A 161 24.42 -9.83 2.73
CA THR A 161 23.03 -9.85 3.20
C THR A 161 22.21 -10.83 2.38
N THR A 162 21.47 -11.71 3.06
CA THR A 162 20.56 -12.67 2.42
C THR A 162 19.13 -12.33 2.81
N SER A 163 18.21 -12.46 1.86
CA SER A 163 16.78 -12.23 2.07
C SER A 163 15.99 -13.48 1.70
N LEU A 164 14.98 -13.82 2.49
CA LEU A 164 14.03 -14.91 2.23
C LEU A 164 12.61 -14.36 2.26
N ASP A 165 11.83 -14.66 1.23
CA ASP A 165 10.40 -14.36 1.20
C ASP A 165 9.64 -15.29 2.17
N LEU A 166 9.30 -14.77 3.34
CA LEU A 166 8.61 -15.53 4.38
C LEU A 166 7.21 -15.96 3.96
N LEU A 167 6.48 -15.17 3.16
CA LEU A 167 5.12 -15.56 2.78
C LEU A 167 5.15 -16.84 1.94
N THR A 168 6.06 -16.90 0.97
CA THR A 168 6.25 -18.12 0.17
C THR A 168 6.77 -19.27 1.02
N GLN A 169 7.80 -19.03 1.85
CA GLN A 169 8.44 -20.10 2.64
C GLN A 169 7.53 -20.69 3.74
N LEU A 170 6.55 -19.92 4.21
CA LEU A 170 5.57 -20.34 5.21
C LEU A 170 4.24 -20.83 4.60
N GLY A 171 4.09 -20.78 3.27
CA GLY A 171 2.83 -21.14 2.61
C GLY A 171 1.69 -20.13 2.85
N LEU A 172 2.03 -18.90 3.21
CA LEU A 172 1.12 -17.81 3.56
C LEU A 172 0.82 -16.87 2.37
N ALA A 173 1.44 -17.10 1.22
CA ALA A 173 1.33 -16.22 0.06
C ALA A 173 -0.11 -16.02 -0.43
N SER A 174 -0.92 -17.08 -0.53
CA SER A 174 -2.30 -16.98 -1.02
C SER A 174 -3.22 -16.14 -0.12
N GLU A 175 -2.88 -16.02 1.16
CA GLU A 175 -3.70 -15.32 2.17
C GLU A 175 -3.20 -13.90 2.41
N TYR A 176 -1.89 -13.69 2.45
CA TYR A 176 -1.31 -12.42 2.89
C TYR A 176 -0.54 -11.66 1.81
N GLN A 177 -0.24 -12.27 0.65
CA GLN A 177 0.52 -11.59 -0.41
C GLN A 177 -0.35 -10.59 -1.17
N ILE A 178 -1.61 -10.93 -1.43
CA ILE A 178 -2.58 -10.05 -2.10
C ILE A 178 -3.59 -9.59 -1.06
N THR A 179 -3.82 -8.29 -0.94
CA THR A 179 -4.91 -7.76 -0.12
C THR A 179 -6.23 -8.00 -0.85
N ASN A 180 -7.05 -8.94 -0.40
CA ASN A 180 -8.39 -9.17 -0.94
C ASN A 180 -9.28 -7.96 -0.65
N GLY A 181 -9.33 -7.00 -1.58
CA GLY A 181 -10.17 -5.82 -1.49
C GLY A 181 -9.66 -4.79 -0.48
N ASN A 182 -9.60 -3.55 -0.94
CA ASN A 182 -9.12 -2.36 -0.23
C ASN A 182 -7.63 -2.42 0.17
N ILE A 183 -7.08 -1.24 0.41
CA ILE A 183 -5.75 -1.04 1.01
C ILE A 183 -5.81 -1.61 2.44
N ALA A 184 -5.77 -2.93 2.57
CA ALA A 184 -5.78 -3.58 3.86
C ALA A 184 -4.35 -3.53 4.41
N CYS A 185 -4.21 -3.05 5.65
CA CYS A 185 -3.02 -3.36 6.44
C CYS A 185 -2.82 -4.88 6.43
N PRO A 186 -1.57 -5.36 6.44
CA PRO A 186 -1.38 -6.76 6.68
C PRO A 186 -1.89 -7.05 8.09
N GLU A 187 -2.89 -7.93 8.17
CA GLU A 187 -3.41 -8.41 9.44
C GLU A 187 -2.32 -9.18 10.21
N LEU A 188 -1.29 -9.64 9.48
CA LEU A 188 -0.13 -10.38 9.95
C LEU A 188 1.03 -9.46 10.37
N SER A 189 1.48 -9.62 11.61
CA SER A 189 2.79 -9.15 12.07
C SER A 189 3.74 -10.34 12.20
N LEU A 190 5.00 -10.16 11.80
CA LEU A 190 6.07 -11.15 11.93
C LEU A 190 7.31 -10.48 12.53
N ALA A 191 7.89 -11.10 13.55
CA ALA A 191 9.09 -10.58 14.21
C ALA A 191 10.07 -11.71 14.54
N VAL A 192 11.38 -11.44 14.40
CA VAL A 192 12.42 -12.37 14.89
C VAL A 192 12.49 -12.29 16.40
N ALA A 193 12.16 -13.40 17.06
CA ALA A 193 12.22 -13.52 18.51
C ALA A 193 13.56 -14.09 19.00
N ASN A 194 14.12 -15.03 18.24
CA ASN A 194 15.39 -15.67 18.60
C ASN A 194 16.11 -16.22 17.36
N ILE A 195 17.44 -16.23 17.37
CA ILE A 195 18.30 -16.87 16.38
C ILE A 195 19.43 -17.64 17.07
N LYS A 196 19.61 -18.91 16.69
CA LYS A 196 20.66 -19.78 17.24
C LYS A 196 21.31 -20.63 16.15
N LYS A 197 22.64 -20.67 16.12
CA LYS A 197 23.39 -21.58 15.25
C LYS A 197 23.38 -23.00 15.80
N ASN A 198 23.30 -24.00 14.94
CA ASN A 198 23.57 -25.40 15.26
C ASN A 198 24.49 -26.05 14.20
N THR A 199 24.74 -27.35 14.35
CA THR A 199 25.55 -28.14 13.42
C THR A 199 24.93 -28.20 12.02
N GLN A 200 23.60 -28.23 11.92
CA GLN A 200 22.85 -28.31 10.67
C GLN A 200 22.62 -26.96 9.97
N GLY A 201 22.91 -25.84 10.63
CA GLY A 201 22.69 -24.49 10.12
C GLY A 201 22.19 -23.53 11.20
N TRP A 202 21.00 -22.99 11.01
CA TRP A 202 20.42 -21.95 11.86
C TRP A 202 18.98 -22.27 12.27
N LYS A 203 18.67 -22.06 13.55
CA LYS A 203 17.30 -22.07 14.08
C LYS A 203 16.85 -20.64 14.33
N ILE A 204 15.71 -20.26 13.76
CA ILE A 204 15.12 -18.93 13.95
C ILE A 204 13.71 -19.11 14.48
N LYS A 205 13.39 -18.46 15.59
CA LYS A 205 12.02 -18.33 16.08
C LYS A 205 11.44 -17.03 15.56
N LEU A 206 10.35 -17.14 14.80
CA LEU A 206 9.55 -16.00 14.36
C LEU A 206 8.26 -15.97 15.17
N ASP A 207 8.02 -14.92 15.93
CA ASP A 207 6.71 -14.70 16.52
C ASP A 207 5.78 -14.10 15.47
N TYR A 208 4.51 -14.51 15.48
CA TYR A 208 3.48 -13.95 14.61
C TYR A 208 2.24 -13.57 15.39
N ASN A 209 1.54 -12.56 14.88
CA ASN A 209 0.25 -12.13 15.38
C ASN A 209 -0.64 -11.77 14.19
N VAL A 210 -1.85 -12.31 14.18
CA VAL A 210 -2.93 -11.92 13.28
C VAL A 210 -3.98 -11.17 14.10
N GLY A 211 -4.14 -9.88 13.83
CA GLY A 211 -4.99 -8.99 14.63
C GLY A 211 -6.18 -8.46 13.84
N LEU A 212 -7.38 -8.96 14.12
CA LEU A 212 -8.64 -8.48 13.56
C LEU A 212 -9.37 -7.52 14.51
N ARG A 213 -10.01 -6.49 13.95
CA ARG A 213 -10.66 -5.36 14.67
C ARG A 213 -11.71 -5.78 15.70
N ARG A 214 -12.28 -6.99 15.58
CA ARG A 214 -13.34 -7.51 16.48
C ARG A 214 -12.98 -8.83 17.17
N CYS A 215 -11.70 -9.15 17.28
CA CYS A 215 -11.18 -10.37 17.93
C CYS A 215 -11.53 -11.70 17.21
N ALA A 216 -12.70 -11.82 16.59
CA ALA A 216 -13.07 -12.98 15.79
C ALA A 216 -12.03 -13.24 14.69
N GLY A 217 -11.30 -14.36 14.79
CA GLY A 217 -10.25 -14.75 13.85
C GLY A 217 -8.85 -14.24 14.20
N SER A 218 -8.70 -13.39 15.23
CA SER A 218 -7.39 -13.01 15.74
C SER A 218 -6.70 -14.21 16.38
N HIS A 219 -5.41 -14.38 16.11
CA HIS A 219 -4.63 -15.48 16.65
C HIS A 219 -3.13 -15.15 16.64
N ALA A 220 -2.36 -15.78 17.53
CA ALA A 220 -0.94 -15.52 17.66
C ALA A 220 -0.17 -16.79 18.01
N GLY A 221 1.12 -16.78 17.71
CA GLY A 221 1.99 -17.90 18.01
C GLY A 221 3.39 -17.69 17.45
N TYR A 222 4.03 -18.77 17.02
CA TYR A 222 5.37 -18.68 16.44
C TYR A 222 5.63 -19.75 15.38
N TYR A 223 6.61 -19.47 14.52
CA TYR A 223 7.24 -20.42 13.61
C TYR A 223 8.66 -20.72 14.10
N ASN A 224 9.01 -22.00 14.15
CA ASN A 224 10.39 -22.44 14.28
C ASN A 224 10.93 -22.77 12.88
N LEU A 225 11.84 -21.94 12.40
CA LEU A 225 12.52 -22.13 11.13
C LEU A 225 13.84 -22.85 11.33
N GLN A 226 14.14 -23.81 10.46
CA GLN A 226 15.47 -24.40 10.32
C GLN A 226 16.00 -24.02 8.94
N LEU A 227 17.13 -23.32 8.92
CA LEU A 227 17.86 -22.98 7.71
C LEU A 227 19.17 -23.78 7.63
N ASP A 228 19.68 -24.02 6.43
CA ASP A 228 21.01 -24.60 6.20
C ASP A 228 22.14 -23.57 6.43
N GLN A 229 23.39 -23.97 6.19
CA GLN A 229 24.55 -23.09 6.33
C GLN A 229 24.59 -21.96 5.29
N GLN A 230 23.78 -22.05 4.23
CA GLN A 230 23.62 -21.11 3.13
C GLN A 230 22.31 -20.29 3.26
N PHE A 231 21.61 -20.40 4.39
CA PHE A 231 20.35 -19.74 4.69
C PHE A 231 19.17 -20.18 3.82
N LYS A 232 19.18 -21.38 3.23
CA LYS A 232 17.98 -21.95 2.59
C LYS A 232 17.08 -22.61 3.62
N MET A 233 15.77 -22.46 3.45
CA MET A 233 14.77 -23.10 4.32
C MET A 233 14.85 -24.62 4.17
N ILE A 234 15.11 -25.31 5.29
CA ILE A 234 15.06 -26.78 5.39
C ILE A 234 13.66 -27.20 5.86
N SER A 235 13.16 -26.54 6.90
CA SER A 235 11.85 -26.82 7.47
C SER A 235 11.31 -25.61 8.22
N ASN A 236 9.99 -25.49 8.28
CA ASN A 236 9.30 -24.62 9.22
C ASN A 236 8.30 -25.45 10.04
N GLN A 237 8.12 -25.10 11.30
CA GLN A 237 7.08 -25.68 12.16
C GLN A 237 6.26 -24.54 12.75
N HIS A 238 4.95 -24.58 12.53
CA HIS A 238 3.99 -23.63 13.09
C HIS A 238 3.50 -24.09 14.46
N VAL A 239 3.37 -23.13 15.38
CA VAL A 239 2.77 -23.32 16.69
C VAL A 239 1.79 -22.18 16.95
N LEU A 240 0.52 -22.53 17.12
CA LEU A 240 -0.53 -21.62 17.59
C LEU A 240 -0.49 -21.58 19.12
N VAL A 241 -0.47 -20.37 19.70
CA VAL A 241 -0.40 -20.16 21.15
C VAL A 241 -1.67 -19.50 21.68
N GLU A 242 -2.23 -18.58 20.91
CA GLU A 242 -3.43 -17.84 21.28
C GLU A 242 -4.40 -17.81 20.10
N GLN A 243 -5.69 -17.99 20.37
CA GLN A 243 -6.75 -17.81 19.39
C GLN A 243 -7.94 -17.18 20.08
N CYS A 244 -8.44 -16.08 19.52
CA CYS A 244 -9.67 -15.48 19.99
C CYS A 244 -10.87 -16.13 19.30
N SER A 245 -11.70 -16.78 20.10
CA SER A 245 -13.05 -17.21 19.71
C SER A 245 -14.06 -16.24 20.33
N MET A 246 -14.96 -15.67 19.52
CA MET A 246 -16.19 -15.12 20.09
C MET A 246 -16.98 -16.30 20.66
N GLY A 247 -17.19 -16.30 21.98
CA GLY A 247 -18.05 -17.28 22.63
C GLY A 247 -19.43 -17.28 21.97
N GLN A 248 -20.01 -18.47 21.83
CA GLN A 248 -21.38 -18.68 21.33
C GLN A 248 -22.40 -17.88 22.13
#